data_AF-A0A5N6Z9J0-F1
#
_entry.id   AF-A0A5N6Z9J0-F1
#
_cell.length_a   1.000
_cell.length_b   1.000
_cell.length_c   1.000
_cell.angle_alpha   90.00
_cell.angle_beta   90.00
_cell.angle_gamma   90.00
#
_symmetry.space_group_name_H-M   'P 1'
#
loop_
_entity.id
_entity.type
_entity.pdbx_description
1 polymer ?
#
loop_
_entity_poly.entity_id
_entity_poly.type
_entity_poly.pdbx_seq_one_letter_code
_entity_poly.pdbx_strand_id
1 'polypeptide(L)'
;MADLGSDPFCGEQVISGSQFQTSEEFCAHVYNAILQGLPDQVLVYTDISADWGNEAIVYLDDLLDSTLIRKAYNSFTREFCVVL
;
A
#
# COMPACT_ATOMS: atom_id res chain seq x y z
N MET A 1 2.14 -15.97 35.08
CA MET A 1 1.63 -14.78 34.36
C MET A 1 2.80 -14.20 33.59
N ALA A 2 2.79 -14.35 32.27
CA ALA A 2 3.66 -13.62 31.35
C ALA A 2 2.70 -12.97 30.34
N ASP A 3 2.52 -11.67 30.50
CA ASP A 3 1.83 -10.79 29.57
C ASP A 3 2.93 -10.14 28.73
N LEU A 4 3.02 -10.52 27.45
CA LEU A 4 3.80 -9.80 26.44
C LEU A 4 2.97 -9.85 25.16
N GLY A 5 2.45 -8.68 24.80
CA GLY A 5 1.42 -8.43 23.82
C GLY A 5 1.60 -9.22 22.53
N SER A 6 0.59 -10.03 22.23
CA SER A 6 0.22 -10.25 20.84
C SER A 6 -0.47 -8.97 20.41
N ASP A 7 0.29 -8.02 19.86
CA ASP A 7 -0.30 -6.98 19.03
C ASP A 7 -1.31 -7.66 18.09
N PRO A 8 -2.55 -7.15 17.96
CA PRO A 8 -3.49 -7.73 17.02
C PRO A 8 -2.80 -7.65 15.67
N PHE A 9 -2.59 -8.79 15.02
CA PHE A 9 -1.95 -8.87 13.71
C PHE A 9 -2.68 -7.91 12.76
N CYS A 10 -2.13 -6.71 12.62
CA CYS A 10 -2.36 -5.82 11.51
C CYS A 10 -2.00 -6.65 10.29
N GLY A 11 -2.99 -6.94 9.44
CA GLY A 11 -2.83 -7.91 8.36
C GLY A 11 -1.86 -7.37 7.33
N GLU A 12 -0.56 -7.57 7.52
CA GLU A 12 0.43 -7.13 6.55
C GLU A 12 0.41 -8.08 5.35
N GLN A 13 0.18 -7.52 4.17
CA GLN A 13 0.27 -8.22 2.91
C GLN A 13 1.38 -7.59 2.08
N VAL A 14 2.43 -8.38 1.84
CA VAL A 14 3.56 -7.98 1.00
C VAL A 14 3.33 -8.45 -0.43
N ILE A 15 3.48 -7.53 -1.38
CA ILE A 15 3.19 -7.71 -2.79
C ILE A 15 4.39 -7.23 -3.61
N SER A 16 4.80 -7.98 -4.62
CA SER A 16 5.91 -7.57 -5.49
C SER A 16 5.42 -6.73 -6.66
N GLY A 17 6.08 -5.61 -6.93
CA GLY A 17 5.87 -4.75 -8.09
C GLY A 17 6.13 -5.44 -9.42
N SER A 18 6.97 -6.48 -9.42
CA SER A 18 7.32 -7.23 -10.64
C SER A 18 6.14 -7.99 -11.27
N GLN A 19 5.01 -8.11 -10.57
CA GLN A 19 3.79 -8.71 -11.13
C GLN A 19 3.01 -7.76 -12.06
N PHE A 20 3.35 -6.48 -12.07
CA PHE A 20 2.68 -5.46 -12.90
C PHE A 20 3.56 -5.09 -14.10
N GLN A 21 2.94 -4.80 -15.24
CA GLN A 21 3.67 -4.42 -16.45
C GLN A 21 3.70 -2.90 -16.65
N THR A 22 2.73 -2.19 -16.10
CA THR A 22 2.57 -0.73 -16.26
C THR A 22 2.22 -0.04 -14.94
N SER A 23 2.48 1.27 -14.85
CA SER A 23 2.10 2.07 -13.66
C SER A 23 0.58 2.14 -13.49
N GLU A 24 -0.18 2.22 -14.59
CA GLU A 24 -1.64 2.26 -14.57
C GLU A 24 -2.24 0.98 -13.96
N GLU A 25 -1.73 -0.19 -14.34
CA GLU A 25 -2.14 -1.47 -13.74
C GLU A 25 -1.84 -1.51 -12.24
N PHE A 26 -0.67 -1.03 -11.84
CA PHE A 26 -0.28 -0.95 -10.44
C PHE A 26 -1.22 -0.02 -9.65
N CYS A 27 -1.46 1.20 -10.12
CA CYS A 27 -2.36 2.18 -9.49
C CYS A 27 -3.79 1.63 -9.36
N ALA A 28 -4.32 1.01 -10.42
CA ALA A 28 -5.65 0.39 -10.40
C ALA A 28 -5.72 -0.78 -9.42
N HIS A 29 -4.68 -1.59 -9.33
CA HIS A 29 -4.60 -2.67 -8.35
C HIS A 29 -4.59 -2.14 -6.92
N VAL A 30 -3.74 -1.15 -6.62
CA VAL A 30 -3.66 -0.53 -5.29
C VAL A 30 -5.03 0.02 -4.88
N TYR A 31 -5.69 0.76 -5.77
CA TYR A 31 -7.03 1.29 -5.52
C TYR A 31 -8.06 0.18 -5.25
N ASN A 32 -8.08 -0.88 -6.07
CA ASN A 32 -8.99 -2.01 -5.84
C ASN A 32 -8.70 -2.74 -4.52
N ALA A 33 -7.42 -2.89 -4.16
CA ALA A 33 -7.01 -3.52 -2.91
C ALA A 33 -7.44 -2.68 -1.70
N ILE A 34 -7.38 -1.35 -1.79
CA ILE A 34 -7.93 -0.43 -0.78
C ILE A 34 -9.44 -0.64 -0.62
N LEU A 35 -10.20 -0.71 -1.73
CA LEU A 35 -11.65 -0.87 -1.69
C LEU A 35 -12.10 -2.21 -1.09
N GLN A 36 -11.29 -3.25 -1.24
CA GLN A 36 -11.59 -4.61 -0.77
C GLN A 36 -10.93 -4.94 0.57
N GLY A 37 -9.99 -4.11 1.00
CA GLY A 37 -9.15 -4.42 2.13
C GLY A 37 -9.87 -4.26 3.46
N LEU A 38 -9.33 -4.92 4.47
CA LEU A 38 -9.90 -4.95 5.81
C LEU A 38 -9.41 -3.74 6.61
N PRO A 39 -10.17 -3.30 7.64
CA PRO A 39 -9.68 -2.33 8.61
C PRO A 39 -8.36 -2.83 9.23
N ASP A 40 -7.41 -1.92 9.44
CA ASP A 40 -6.10 -2.24 10.00
C ASP A 40 -5.27 -3.21 9.13
N GLN A 41 -5.53 -3.25 7.82
CA GLN A 41 -4.67 -3.97 6.87
C GLN A 41 -3.54 -3.06 6.37
N VAL A 42 -2.34 -3.61 6.24
CA VAL A 42 -1.18 -2.92 5.66
C VAL A 42 -0.81 -3.62 4.37
N LEU A 43 -0.79 -2.88 3.27
CA LEU A 43 -0.35 -3.35 1.97
C LEU A 43 1.04 -2.79 1.69
N VAL A 44 2.05 -3.65 1.59
CA VAL A 44 3.43 -3.26 1.29
C VAL A 44 3.80 -3.76 -0.10
N TYR A 45 4.05 -2.84 -1.01
CA TYR A 45 4.48 -3.14 -2.36
C TYR A 45 5.98 -2.93 -2.50
N THR A 46 6.71 -3.97 -2.88
CA THR A 46 8.17 -3.99 -3.01
C THR A 46 8.59 -3.96 -4.48
N ASP A 47 9.87 -3.72 -4.79
CA ASP A 47 10.40 -3.73 -6.16
C ASP A 47 9.68 -2.77 -7.13
N ILE A 48 9.18 -1.64 -6.63
CA ILE A 48 8.46 -0.64 -7.42
C ILE A 48 9.41 0.47 -7.88
N SER A 49 9.21 1.00 -9.10
CA SER A 49 9.98 2.14 -9.57
C SER A 49 9.62 3.43 -8.80
N ALA A 50 10.54 4.38 -8.73
CA ALA A 50 10.27 5.67 -8.09
C ALA A 50 9.12 6.44 -8.75
N ASP A 51 9.01 6.35 -10.07
CA ASP A 51 7.94 7.02 -10.80
C ASP A 51 6.58 6.41 -10.45
N TRP A 52 6.49 5.08 -10.42
CA TRP A 52 5.24 4.37 -10.08
C TRP A 52 4.78 4.63 -8.64
N GLY A 53 5.71 4.68 -7.68
CA GLY A 53 5.38 5.01 -6.29
C GLY A 53 4.77 6.42 -6.16
N ASN A 54 5.33 7.39 -6.88
CA ASN A 54 4.80 8.77 -6.89
C ASN A 54 3.46 8.87 -7.63
N GLU A 55 3.34 8.22 -8.79
CA GLU A 55 2.09 8.16 -9.56
C GLU A 55 0.95 7.57 -8.73
N ALA A 56 1.21 6.50 -7.96
CA ALA A 56 0.21 5.89 -7.08
C ALA A 56 -0.21 6.83 -5.95
N ILE A 57 0.71 7.62 -5.37
CA ILE A 57 0.33 8.62 -4.35
C ILE A 57 -0.66 9.62 -4.92
N VAL A 58 -0.32 10.23 -6.06
CA VAL A 58 -1.15 11.25 -6.73
C VAL A 58 -2.50 10.64 -7.13
N TYR A 59 -2.49 9.46 -7.73
CA TYR A 59 -3.70 8.76 -8.17
C TYR A 59 -4.65 8.48 -7.00
N LEU A 60 -4.13 8.07 -5.84
CA LEU A 60 -4.95 7.83 -4.66
C LEU A 60 -5.43 9.12 -3.99
N ASP A 61 -4.63 10.19 -3.96
CA ASP A 61 -5.08 11.50 -3.49
C ASP A 61 -6.29 11.99 -4.31
N ASP A 62 -6.24 11.89 -5.64
CA ASP A 62 -7.32 12.34 -6.53
C ASP A 62 -8.62 11.56 -6.33
N LEU A 63 -8.54 10.24 -6.09
CA LEU A 63 -9.73 9.38 -6.00
C LEU A 63 -10.30 9.23 -4.58
N LEU A 64 -9.46 9.38 -3.56
CA LEU A 64 -9.80 9.06 -2.16
C LEU A 64 -9.68 10.26 -1.23
N ASP A 65 -9.75 11.49 -1.75
CA ASP A 65 -9.58 12.76 -1.04
C ASP A 65 -10.34 12.88 0.30
N SER A 66 -11.45 12.14 0.47
CA SER A 66 -12.26 12.11 1.70
C SER A 66 -11.99 10.94 2.67
N THR A 67 -11.05 10.04 2.36
CA THR A 67 -10.77 8.82 3.15
C THR A 67 -9.42 8.92 3.87
N LEU A 68 -9.38 8.59 5.16
CA LEU A 68 -8.17 8.65 6.00
C LEU A 68 -7.23 7.46 5.77
N ILE A 69 -6.82 7.23 4.52
CA ILE A 69 -5.86 6.19 4.17
C ILE A 69 -4.45 6.75 4.27
N ARG A 70 -3.57 6.08 5.04
CA ARG A 70 -2.16 6.48 5.11
C ARG A 70 -1.40 5.83 3.97
N LYS A 71 -0.66 6.63 3.21
CA LYS A 71 0.21 6.18 2.12
C LYS A 71 1.63 6.72 2.31
N ALA A 72 2.62 5.89 2.04
CA ALA A 72 4.03 6.26 2.17
C ALA A 72 4.86 5.59 1.06
N TYR A 73 5.79 6.34 0.47
CA TYR A 73 6.73 5.79 -0.50
C TYR A 73 8.17 6.02 -0.03
N ASN A 74 8.97 4.95 -0.05
CA ASN A 74 10.40 4.99 0.22
C ASN A 74 11.19 4.73 -1.06
N SER A 75 11.80 5.78 -1.61
CA SER A 75 12.55 5.70 -2.87
C SER A 75 13.88 4.94 -2.76
N PHE A 76 14.42 4.76 -1.55
CA PHE A 76 15.65 3.99 -1.33
C PHE A 76 15.36 2.49 -1.31
N THR A 77 14.37 2.06 -0.54
CA THR A 77 13.97 0.64 -0.45
C THR A 77 13.03 0.22 -1.58
N ARG A 78 12.51 1.17 -2.36
CA ARG A 78 11.52 0.94 -3.43
C ARG A 78 10.23 0.29 -2.90
N GLU A 79 9.84 0.73 -1.71
CA GLU A 79 8.66 0.23 -1.01
C GLU A 79 7.57 1.30 -1.03
N PHE A 80 6.37 0.89 -1.44
CA PHE A 80 5.16 1.68 -1.33
C PHE A 80 4.23 1.02 -0.31
N CYS A 81 3.83 1.73 0.72
CA CYS A 81 3.02 1.23 1.82
C CYS A 81 1.68 1.97 1.88
N VAL A 82 0.59 1.22 2.06
CA VAL A 82 -0.76 1.73 2.26
C VAL A 82 -1.38 1.09 3.50
N VAL A 83 -1.98 1.90 4.37
CA VAL A 83 -2.69 1.45 5.58
C VAL A 83 -4.15 1.91 5.49
N LEU A 84 -5.07 0.94 5.64
CA LEU A 84 -6.52 1.09 5.47
C LEU A 84 -7.25 1.41 6.78
#